data_AF-A0A838D9N5-F1
#
_entry.id   AF-A0A838D9N5-F1
#
_cell.length_a   1.000
_cell.length_b   1.000
_cell.length_c   1.000
_cell.angle_alpha   90.00
_cell.angle_beta   90.00
_cell.angle_gamma   90.00
#
_symmetry.space_group_name_H-M   'P 1'
#
loop_
_entity.id
_entity.type
_entity.pdbx_description
1 polymer ?
#
loop_
_entity_poly.entity_id
_entity_poly.type
_entity_poly.pdbx_seq_one_letter_code
_entity_poly.pdbx_strand_id
1 'polypeptide(L)'
;MQIIESTPYKNFIYALKSKDVKRQYLVMLQRFLNFIKAEGESIEEKCLSLYSFAIELDNRKALEYQLMSYIGFQEKRIDSKEIKSGTLRNYLKAIRLFFVMNDILVNWDKIKIGLPAVNQTSNDRIPTNSEVIKLFEHNDIRIKL
;
A
#
# COMPACT_ATOMS: atom_id res chain seq x y z
N MET A 1 33.12 -6.93 15.74
CA MET A 1 32.02 -6.06 15.25
C MET A 1 30.93 -7.00 14.74
N GLN A 2 29.87 -7.23 15.52
CA GLN A 2 28.72 -7.99 15.02
C GLN A 2 28.04 -7.13 13.95
N ILE A 3 28.09 -7.57 12.70
CA ILE A 3 27.26 -7.01 11.65
C ILE A 3 25.83 -7.34 12.06
N ILE A 4 25.06 -6.33 12.47
CA ILE A 4 23.63 -6.50 12.68
C ILE A 4 23.06 -6.75 11.28
N GLU A 5 22.85 -8.01 10.91
CA GLU A 5 22.15 -8.36 9.68
C GLU A 5 20.75 -7.73 9.73
N SER A 6 20.57 -6.68 8.94
CA SER A 6 19.28 -6.03 8.81
C SER A 6 18.42 -6.85 7.86
N THR A 7 17.31 -7.36 8.35
CA THR A 7 16.37 -8.13 7.52
C THR A 7 15.59 -7.20 6.59
N PRO A 8 15.07 -7.70 5.45
CA PRO A 8 14.32 -6.86 4.53
C PRO A 8 13.09 -6.19 5.15
N TYR A 9 12.49 -6.88 6.10
CA TYR A 9 11.42 -6.37 6.93
C TYR A 9 11.89 -5.24 7.86
N LYS A 10 13.02 -5.40 8.55
CA LYS A 10 13.57 -4.36 9.43
C LYS A 10 13.93 -3.10 8.66
N ASN A 11 14.51 -3.22 7.47
CA ASN A 11 14.78 -2.09 6.57
C ASN A 11 13.50 -1.32 6.23
N PHE A 12 12.43 -2.03 5.90
CA PHE A 12 11.13 -1.43 5.63
C PHE A 12 10.53 -0.72 6.84
N ILE A 13 10.53 -1.37 8.01
CA ILE A 13 10.00 -0.79 9.25
C ILE A 13 10.81 0.43 9.70
N TYR A 14 12.13 0.43 9.46
CA TYR A 14 13.02 1.55 9.78
C TYR A 14 12.58 2.85 9.09
N ALA A 15 12.09 2.77 7.85
CA ALA A 15 11.61 3.96 7.12
C ALA A 15 10.31 4.55 7.68
N LEU A 16 9.53 3.76 8.42
CA LEU A 16 8.22 4.14 8.91
C LEU A 16 8.35 4.76 10.30
N LYS A 17 8.04 6.05 10.45
CA LYS A 17 8.19 6.75 11.74
C LYS A 17 6.93 6.69 12.61
N SER A 18 5.76 6.90 12.00
CA SER A 18 4.48 6.94 12.71
C SER A 18 3.89 5.52 12.91
N LYS A 19 3.30 5.27 14.09
CA LYS A 19 2.61 4.01 14.41
C LYS A 19 1.46 3.72 13.44
N ASP A 20 0.71 4.74 13.06
CA ASP A 20 -0.40 4.57 12.12
C ASP A 20 0.08 4.22 10.72
N VAL A 21 1.13 4.88 10.25
CA VAL A 21 1.73 4.59 8.95
C VAL A 21 2.32 3.19 8.94
N LYS A 22 3.01 2.76 10.02
CA LYS A 22 3.48 1.37 10.19
C LYS A 22 2.34 0.38 10.01
N ARG A 23 1.26 0.53 10.77
CA ARG A 23 0.09 -0.37 10.70
C ARG A 23 -0.50 -0.43 9.29
N GLN A 24 -0.72 0.73 8.66
CA GLN A 24 -1.32 0.78 7.33
C GLN A 24 -0.41 0.19 6.25
N TYR A 25 0.86 0.58 6.22
CA TYR A 25 1.81 0.13 5.21
C TYR A 25 2.10 -1.36 5.31
N LEU A 26 2.13 -1.92 6.52
CA LEU A 26 2.23 -3.36 6.72
C LEU A 26 1.05 -4.13 6.11
N VAL A 27 -0.18 -3.67 6.36
CA VAL A 27 -1.38 -4.28 5.77
C VAL A 27 -1.35 -4.18 4.24
N MET A 28 -0.89 -3.06 3.69
CA MET A 28 -0.78 -2.86 2.24
C MET A 28 0.27 -3.78 1.62
N LEU A 29 1.44 -3.90 2.25
CA LEU A 29 2.50 -4.81 1.82
C LEU A 29 2.03 -6.28 1.92
N GLN A 30 1.37 -6.65 3.02
CA GLN A 30 0.84 -8.00 3.22
C GLN A 30 -0.16 -8.41 2.12
N ARG A 31 -0.99 -7.48 1.65
CA ARG A 31 -1.90 -7.74 0.52
C ARG A 31 -1.15 -8.10 -0.75
N PHE A 32 -0.03 -7.45 -1.01
CA PHE A 32 0.82 -7.78 -2.16
C PHE A 32 1.53 -9.13 -1.96
N LEU A 33 2.14 -9.36 -0.80
CA LEU A 33 2.79 -10.63 -0.46
C LEU A 33 1.83 -11.83 -0.60
N ASN A 34 0.58 -11.67 -0.16
CA ASN A 34 -0.45 -12.69 -0.32
C ASN A 34 -0.86 -12.89 -1.79
N PHE A 35 -0.88 -11.84 -2.60
CA PHE A 35 -1.20 -11.93 -4.02
C PHE A 35 -0.15 -12.72 -4.81
N ILE A 36 1.14 -12.43 -4.58
CA ILE A 36 2.24 -13.15 -5.23
C ILE A 36 2.49 -14.53 -4.60
N LYS A 37 1.76 -14.89 -3.53
CA LYS A 37 1.92 -16.11 -2.75
C LYS A 37 3.36 -16.30 -2.25
N ALA A 38 3.93 -15.23 -1.70
CA ALA A 38 5.26 -15.28 -1.07
C ALA A 38 5.30 -16.37 0.00
N GLU A 39 6.41 -17.11 0.06
CA GLU A 39 6.60 -18.23 0.97
C GLU A 39 6.83 -17.74 2.40
N GLY A 40 6.38 -18.52 3.38
CA GLY A 40 6.51 -18.21 4.80
C GLY A 40 5.18 -18.11 5.54
N GLU A 41 5.22 -18.37 6.84
CA GLU A 41 4.08 -18.25 7.75
C GLU A 41 3.97 -16.82 8.28
N SER A 42 5.11 -16.21 8.62
CA SER A 42 5.17 -14.84 9.13
C SER A 42 5.33 -13.79 8.02
N ILE A 43 4.97 -12.53 8.32
CA ILE A 43 5.23 -11.41 7.38
C ILE A 43 6.72 -11.22 7.11
N GLU A 44 7.58 -11.50 8.10
CA GLU A 44 9.02 -11.34 7.99
C GLU A 44 9.61 -12.37 7.02
N GLU A 45 9.18 -13.62 7.13
CA GLU A 45 9.55 -14.70 6.21
C GLU A 45 9.07 -14.40 4.79
N LYS A 46 7.84 -13.92 4.62
CA LYS A 46 7.32 -13.50 3.31
C LYS A 46 8.11 -12.34 2.71
N CYS A 47 8.53 -11.38 3.52
CA CYS A 47 9.40 -10.30 3.08
C CYS A 47 10.78 -10.83 2.65
N LEU A 48 11.31 -11.81 3.37
CA LEU A 48 12.58 -12.45 3.04
C LEU A 48 12.46 -13.25 1.73
N SER A 49 11.40 -14.05 1.56
CA SER A 49 11.10 -14.78 0.33
C SER A 49 11.01 -13.84 -0.88
N LEU A 50 10.25 -12.74 -0.75
CA LEU A 50 10.16 -11.72 -1.79
C LEU A 50 11.52 -11.09 -2.10
N TYR A 51 12.30 -10.74 -1.06
CA TYR A 51 13.62 -10.14 -1.24
C TYR A 51 14.56 -11.09 -1.98
N SER A 52 14.69 -12.33 -1.53
CA SER A 52 15.53 -13.35 -2.16
C SER A 52 15.15 -13.58 -3.62
N PHE A 53 13.84 -13.66 -3.92
CA PHE A 53 13.36 -13.73 -5.29
C PHE A 53 13.74 -12.50 -6.12
N ALA A 54 13.66 -11.30 -5.54
CA ALA A 54 13.81 -10.03 -6.25
C ALA A 54 15.27 -9.62 -6.53
N ILE A 55 16.23 -10.09 -5.73
CA ILE A 55 17.66 -9.79 -5.95
C ILE A 55 18.28 -10.59 -7.09
N GLU A 56 17.68 -11.73 -7.46
CA GLU A 56 18.12 -12.54 -8.59
C GLU A 56 17.83 -11.81 -9.91
N LEU A 57 18.88 -11.63 -10.73
CA LEU A 57 18.81 -10.86 -11.98
C LEU A 57 17.76 -11.40 -12.96
N ASP A 58 17.68 -12.73 -13.07
CA ASP A 58 16.76 -13.41 -13.99
C ASP A 58 15.29 -13.20 -13.60
N ASN A 59 15.04 -12.91 -12.32
CA ASN A 59 13.69 -12.71 -11.79
C ASN A 59 13.19 -11.27 -11.92
N ARG A 60 14.02 -10.31 -12.36
CA ARG A 60 13.59 -8.90 -12.48
C ARG A 60 12.37 -8.74 -13.39
N LYS A 61 12.37 -9.42 -14.54
CA LYS A 61 11.21 -9.40 -15.46
C LYS A 61 9.99 -10.07 -14.85
N ALA A 62 10.18 -11.17 -14.12
CA ALA A 62 9.11 -11.86 -13.43
C ALA A 62 8.50 -11.00 -12.31
N LEU A 63 9.32 -10.27 -11.56
CA LEU A 63 8.90 -9.31 -10.55
C LEU A 63 8.09 -8.15 -11.14
N GLU A 64 8.56 -7.58 -12.25
CA GLU A 64 7.80 -6.55 -12.99
C GLU A 64 6.44 -7.10 -13.43
N TYR A 65 6.40 -8.32 -13.97
CA TYR A 65 5.15 -8.97 -14.37
C TYR A 65 4.21 -9.23 -13.19
N GLN A 66 4.73 -9.63 -12.03
CA GLN A 66 3.93 -9.76 -10.81
C GLN A 66 3.34 -8.43 -10.35
N LEU A 67 4.12 -7.34 -10.41
CA LEU A 67 3.63 -6.00 -10.10
C LEU A 67 2.54 -5.54 -11.07
N MET A 68 2.74 -5.75 -12.37
CA MET A 68 1.73 -5.43 -13.40
C MET A 68 0.46 -6.27 -13.20
N SER A 69 0.61 -7.56 -12.89
CA SER A 69 -0.51 -8.45 -12.60
C SER A 69 -1.26 -8.03 -11.34
N TYR A 70 -0.55 -7.56 -10.32
CA TYR A 70 -1.17 -7.02 -9.11
C TYR A 70 -1.96 -5.75 -9.41
N ILE A 71 -1.42 -4.84 -10.22
CA ILE A 71 -2.13 -3.63 -10.65
C ILE A 71 -3.41 -4.01 -11.40
N GLY A 72 -3.32 -4.88 -12.42
CA GLY A 72 -4.50 -5.33 -13.17
C GLY A 72 -5.53 -6.06 -12.29
N PHE A 73 -5.08 -6.81 -11.27
CA PHE A 73 -5.98 -7.39 -10.26
C PHE A 73 -6.69 -6.32 -9.45
N GLN A 74 -6.00 -5.27 -9.00
CA GLN A 74 -6.63 -4.17 -8.26
C GLN A 74 -7.51 -3.29 -9.16
N GLU A 75 -7.20 -3.14 -10.45
CA GLU A 75 -8.06 -2.45 -11.42
C GLU A 75 -9.42 -3.13 -11.56
N LYS A 76 -9.45 -4.46 -11.70
CA LYS A 76 -10.73 -5.20 -11.66
C LYS A 76 -11.55 -4.93 -10.40
N ARG A 77 -10.88 -4.70 -9.27
CA ARG A 77 -11.53 -4.35 -7.98
C ARG A 77 -11.97 -2.88 -7.91
N ILE A 78 -11.35 -2.00 -8.68
CA ILE A 78 -11.82 -0.63 -8.88
C ILE A 78 -13.08 -0.66 -9.74
N ASP A 79 -13.08 -1.45 -10.81
CA ASP A 79 -14.22 -1.60 -11.73
C ASP A 79 -15.43 -2.22 -11.00
N SER A 80 -15.20 -3.20 -10.13
CA SER A 80 -16.23 -3.77 -9.25
C SER A 80 -16.65 -2.87 -8.08
N LYS A 81 -16.06 -1.66 -7.96
CA LYS A 81 -16.27 -0.68 -6.89
C LYS A 81 -15.94 -1.19 -5.48
N GLU A 82 -15.16 -2.26 -5.35
CA GLU A 82 -14.65 -2.74 -4.06
C GLU A 82 -13.63 -1.77 -3.45
N ILE A 83 -12.84 -1.10 -4.29
CA ILE A 83 -11.84 -0.12 -3.86
C ILE A 83 -11.88 1.14 -4.73
N LYS A 84 -11.40 2.26 -4.18
CA LYS A 84 -11.21 3.51 -4.92
C LYS A 84 -9.85 3.51 -5.63
N SER A 85 -9.73 4.24 -6.74
CA SER A 85 -8.45 4.41 -7.46
C SER A 85 -7.34 5.00 -6.60
N GLY A 86 -7.67 5.91 -5.67
CA GLY A 86 -6.72 6.43 -4.68
C GLY A 86 -6.13 5.36 -3.76
N THR A 87 -6.89 4.29 -3.46
CA THR A 87 -6.45 3.17 -2.63
C THR A 87 -5.34 2.37 -3.31
N LEU A 88 -5.44 2.13 -4.63
CA LEU A 88 -4.40 1.46 -5.41
C LEU A 88 -3.07 2.23 -5.35
N ARG A 89 -3.11 3.56 -5.48
CA ARG A 89 -1.90 4.38 -5.34
C ARG A 89 -1.27 4.26 -3.96
N ASN A 90 -2.06 4.15 -2.91
CA ASN A 90 -1.54 3.94 -1.56
C ASN A 90 -0.91 2.56 -1.39
N TYR A 91 -1.48 1.51 -1.99
CA TYR A 91 -0.86 0.18 -2.01
C TYR A 91 0.51 0.23 -2.67
N LEU A 92 0.62 0.86 -3.84
CA LEU A 92 1.90 0.99 -4.53
C LEU A 92 2.92 1.82 -3.76
N LYS A 93 2.51 2.82 -2.95
CA LYS A 93 3.46 3.55 -2.09
C LYS A 93 4.13 2.63 -1.08
N ALA A 94 3.37 1.77 -0.41
CA ALA A 94 3.92 0.84 0.57
C ALA A 94 4.85 -0.18 -0.09
N ILE A 95 4.42 -0.76 -1.21
CA ILE A 95 5.20 -1.71 -2.00
C ILE A 95 6.51 -1.06 -2.50
N ARG A 96 6.42 0.14 -3.07
CA ARG A 96 7.59 0.90 -3.53
C ARG A 96 8.57 1.20 -2.41
N LEU A 97 8.07 1.59 -1.24
CA LEU A 97 8.92 1.85 -0.07
C LEU A 97 9.71 0.59 0.33
N PHE A 98 9.07 -0.59 0.31
CA PHE A 98 9.77 -1.85 0.57
C PHE A 98 10.92 -2.09 -0.41
N PHE A 99 10.69 -1.92 -1.71
CA PHE A 99 11.74 -2.11 -2.71
C PHE A 99 12.87 -1.08 -2.58
N VAL A 100 12.54 0.19 -2.31
CA VAL A 100 13.54 1.26 -2.12
C VAL A 100 14.40 1.01 -0.88
N MET A 101 13.80 0.60 0.24
CA MET A 101 14.54 0.35 1.48
C MET A 101 15.43 -0.89 1.44
N ASN A 102 15.26 -1.73 0.42
CA ASN A 102 16.00 -2.97 0.23
C ASN A 102 16.85 -2.95 -1.04
N ASP A 103 17.06 -1.78 -1.64
CA ASP A 103 17.89 -1.58 -2.84
C ASP A 103 17.53 -2.47 -4.03
N ILE A 104 16.24 -2.83 -4.14
CA ILE A 104 15.74 -3.66 -5.24
C ILE A 104 15.43 -2.77 -6.45
N LEU A 105 16.07 -3.07 -7.57
CA LEU A 105 15.91 -2.33 -8.82
C LEU A 105 14.64 -2.74 -9.58
N VAL A 106 13.68 -1.81 -9.66
CA VAL A 106 12.42 -1.96 -10.41
C VAL A 106 12.21 -0.73 -11.30
N ASN A 107 11.78 -0.92 -12.55
CA ASN A 107 11.43 0.18 -13.44
C ASN A 107 10.06 0.77 -13.10
N TRP A 108 10.02 1.68 -12.12
CA TRP A 108 8.79 2.33 -11.67
C TRP A 108 8.11 3.18 -12.73
N ASP A 109 8.82 3.71 -13.72
CA ASP A 109 8.23 4.54 -14.76
C ASP A 109 7.38 3.69 -15.71
N LYS A 110 7.83 2.48 -16.02
CA LYS A 110 7.02 1.47 -16.72
C LYS A 110 5.76 1.12 -15.91
N ILE A 111 5.89 0.90 -14.61
CA ILE A 111 4.76 0.54 -13.73
C ILE A 111 3.71 1.67 -13.63
N LYS A 112 4.13 2.94 -13.62
CA LYS A 112 3.21 4.08 -13.55
C LYS A 112 2.33 4.25 -14.79
N ILE A 113 2.81 3.84 -15.96
CA ILE A 113 2.03 3.95 -17.22
C ILE A 113 0.74 3.13 -17.14
N GLY A 114 0.77 1.99 -16.46
CA GLY A 114 -0.40 1.12 -16.28
C GLY A 114 -1.32 1.52 -15.13
N LEU A 115 -1.21 2.73 -14.56
CA LEU A 115 -2.09 3.16 -13.47
C LEU A 115 -3.33 3.91 -13.97
N PRO A 116 -4.52 3.64 -13.42
CA PRO A 116 -5.72 4.36 -13.80
C PRO A 116 -5.63 5.83 -13.37
N ALA A 117 -6.27 6.69 -14.16
CA ALA A 117 -6.44 8.09 -13.83
C ALA A 117 -7.21 8.20 -12.50
N VAL A 118 -6.77 9.10 -11.61
CA VAL A 118 -7.47 9.34 -10.36
C VAL A 118 -8.57 10.35 -10.64
N ASN A 119 -9.82 9.91 -10.59
CA ASN A 119 -10.95 10.81 -10.50
C ASN A 119 -10.92 11.45 -9.10
N GLN A 120 -10.32 12.63 -8.98
CA GLN A 120 -10.34 13.46 -7.78
C GLN A 120 -11.65 14.25 -7.71
N THR A 121 -12.73 13.58 -7.37
CA THR A 121 -13.93 14.26 -6.87
C THR A 121 -14.24 13.67 -5.50
N SER A 122 -13.63 14.27 -4.46
CA SER A 122 -14.21 14.15 -3.13
C SER A 122 -15.43 15.06 -3.13
N ASN A 123 -16.61 14.54 -2.81
CA ASN A 123 -17.81 15.37 -2.61
C ASN A 123 -17.75 16.08 -1.24
N ASP A 124 -16.56 16.53 -0.84
CA ASP A 124 -16.35 17.35 0.35
C ASP A 124 -16.81 18.77 0.03
N ARG A 125 -18.12 18.93 -0.07
CA ARG A 125 -18.77 20.21 -0.21
C ARG A 125 -18.87 20.85 1.17
N ILE A 126 -18.61 22.15 1.25
CA ILE A 126 -18.89 22.92 2.46
C ILE A 126 -20.40 22.81 2.80
N PRO A 127 -20.76 22.46 4.04
CA PRO A 127 -22.17 22.42 4.43
C PRO A 127 -22.79 23.82 4.31
N THR A 128 -24.06 23.87 3.94
CA THR A 128 -24.86 25.08 3.93
C THR A 128 -25.23 25.53 5.34
N ASN A 129 -25.59 26.81 5.47
CA ASN A 129 -26.08 27.34 6.75
C ASN A 129 -27.27 26.54 7.30
N SER A 130 -28.17 26.04 6.45
CA SER A 130 -29.31 25.22 6.91
C SER A 130 -28.90 23.82 7.36
N GLU A 131 -27.90 23.19 6.72
CA GLU A 131 -27.33 21.91 7.17
C GLU A 131 -26.58 22.06 8.48
N VAL A 132 -25.86 23.18 8.67
CA VAL A 132 -25.21 23.55 9.93
C VAL A 132 -26.24 23.77 11.04
N ILE A 133 -27.32 24.49 10.77
CA ILE A 133 -28.41 24.70 11.75
C ILE A 133 -29.05 23.36 12.15
N LYS A 134 -29.33 22.47 11.19
CA LYS A 134 -29.88 21.12 11.47
C LYS A 134 -28.96 20.24 12.31
N LEU A 135 -27.64 20.38 12.18
CA LEU A 135 -26.66 19.70 13.04
C LEU A 135 -26.77 20.13 14.51
N PHE A 136 -27.01 21.42 14.76
CA PHE A 136 -27.22 21.93 16.11
C PHE A 136 -28.58 21.54 16.71
N GLU A 137 -29.62 21.41 15.86
CA GLU A 137 -30.96 20.95 16.27
C GLU A 137 -30.98 19.49 16.76
N HIS A 138 -30.09 18.64 16.24
CA HIS A 138 -29.98 17.21 16.59
C HIS A 138 -28.83 16.93 17.56
N ASN A 139 -28.47 17.87 18.43
CA ASN A 139 -27.49 17.63 19.50
C ASN A 139 -27.99 16.50 20.42
N ASP A 140 -27.61 15.28 20.08
CA ASP A 140 -27.84 14.08 20.87
C ASP A 140 -27.08 14.25 22.20
N ILE A 141 -27.84 14.31 23.28
CA ILE A 141 -27.44 14.53 24.69
C ILE A 141 -26.46 13.47 25.23
N ARG A 142 -26.04 12.52 24.39
CA ARG A 142 -25.11 11.42 24.70
C ARG A 142 -23.63 11.79 24.63
N ILE A 143 -23.28 12.96 24.09
CA ILE A 143 -21.94 13.54 24.26
C ILE A 143 -21.89 14.21 25.64
N LYS A 144 -21.87 13.40 26.71
CA LYS A 144 -21.36 13.87 27.99
C LYS A 144 -19.84 13.81 27.93
N LEU A 145 -19.24 15.00 27.92
CA LEU A 145 -17.84 15.25 28.25
C LEU A 145 -17.47 14.58 29.59
#